data_AF-A0AAP2G754-F1
#
_entry.id   AF-A0AAP2G754-F1
#
_cell.length_a   1.000
_cell.length_b   1.000
_cell.length_c   1.000
_cell.angle_alpha   90.00
_cell.angle_beta   90.00
_cell.angle_gamma   90.00
#
_symmetry.space_group_name_H-M   'P 1'
#
loop_
_entity.id
_entity.type
_entity.pdbx_description
1 polymer ?
#
loop_
_entity_poly.entity_id
_entity_poly.type
_entity_poly.pdbx_seq_one_letter_code
_entity_poly.pdbx_strand_id
1 'polypeptide(L)'
;MSDKTPETTPEPSAKSGPEAGTDKLTIDNMYLCGSQFTRVSLKNSRFEDAHFMGARFEDVNMTGMQVENANLTDVRFHNVNMSGVKISYANLAGLEIADVNLEGMKINGILVTDLLAKWQGN
;
A
#
# COMPACT_ATOMS: atom_id res chain seq x y z
N MET A 1 0.80 10.83 -68.45
CA MET A 1 -0.23 10.14 -67.67
C MET A 1 0.29 10.10 -66.25
N SER A 2 -0.29 10.93 -65.38
CA SER A 2 0.23 11.20 -64.04
C SER A 2 -0.08 10.04 -63.10
N ASP A 3 0.96 9.41 -62.58
CA ASP A 3 0.90 8.31 -61.63
C ASP A 3 0.50 8.87 -60.25
N LYS A 4 -0.70 8.53 -59.78
CA LYS A 4 -1.16 8.84 -58.42
C LYS A 4 -0.79 7.66 -57.53
N THR A 5 0.31 7.79 -56.80
CA THR A 5 0.58 6.90 -55.65
C THR A 5 -0.46 7.16 -54.56
N PRO A 6 -1.09 6.12 -53.98
CA PRO A 6 -2.04 6.31 -52.91
C PRO A 6 -1.31 6.72 -51.63
N GLU A 7 -1.75 7.82 -51.05
CA GLU A 7 -1.31 8.33 -49.76
C GLU A 7 -1.73 7.32 -48.67
N THR A 8 -0.77 6.57 -48.15
CA THR A 8 -1.01 5.67 -47.03
C THR A 8 -1.09 6.52 -45.76
N THR A 9 -2.28 6.58 -45.18
CA THR A 9 -2.44 7.13 -43.83
C THR A 9 -1.60 6.28 -42.88
N PRO A 10 -0.77 6.86 -41.99
CA PRO A 10 -0.06 6.07 -41.00
C PRO A 10 -1.09 5.36 -40.13
N GLU A 11 -0.96 4.03 -40.02
CA GLU A 11 -1.75 3.23 -39.09
C GLU A 11 -1.61 3.82 -37.68
N PRO A 12 -2.71 3.89 -36.89
CA PRO A 12 -2.61 4.32 -35.51
C PRO A 12 -1.61 3.42 -34.80
N SER A 13 -0.50 4.03 -34.35
CA SER A 13 0.57 3.41 -33.56
C SER A 13 -0.04 2.38 -32.62
N ALA A 14 0.27 1.10 -32.88
CA ALA A 14 -0.20 -0.02 -32.10
C ALA A 14 -0.06 0.32 -30.61
N LYS A 15 -1.19 0.25 -29.89
CA LYS A 15 -1.19 0.32 -28.43
C LYS A 15 -0.11 -0.64 -27.94
N SER A 16 0.79 -0.12 -27.11
CA SER A 16 1.82 -0.89 -26.43
C SER A 16 1.22 -2.22 -25.96
N GLY A 17 1.91 -3.32 -26.30
CA GLY A 17 1.53 -4.66 -25.84
C GLY A 17 1.43 -4.73 -24.32
N PRO A 18 1.00 -5.88 -23.75
CA PRO A 18 0.90 -6.02 -22.31
C PRO A 18 2.27 -5.69 -21.70
N GLU A 19 2.32 -4.60 -20.92
CA GLU A 19 3.52 -4.24 -20.16
C GLU A 19 3.85 -5.43 -19.25
N ALA A 20 5.05 -5.99 -19.44
CA ALA A 20 5.53 -7.08 -18.62
C ALA A 20 5.58 -6.66 -17.14
N GLY A 21 4.77 -7.33 -16.30
CA GLY A 21 4.91 -7.40 -14.84
C GLY A 21 4.71 -6.09 -14.08
N THR A 22 3.47 -5.64 -13.90
CA THR A 22 3.15 -4.59 -12.93
C THR A 22 3.05 -5.19 -11.53
N ASP A 23 4.06 -4.95 -10.67
CA ASP A 23 4.15 -5.38 -9.26
C ASP A 23 3.05 -4.77 -8.37
N LYS A 24 1.78 -5.01 -8.70
CA LYS A 24 0.63 -4.50 -7.95
C LYS A 24 -0.32 -5.65 -7.64
N LEU A 25 -0.11 -6.27 -6.49
CA LEU A 25 -1.11 -7.14 -5.90
C LEU A 25 -2.31 -6.27 -5.49
N THR A 26 -3.46 -6.48 -6.13
CA THR A 26 -4.73 -5.86 -5.73
C THR A 26 -5.64 -6.98 -5.24
N ILE A 27 -6.14 -6.86 -4.01
CA ILE A 27 -7.06 -7.82 -3.43
C ILE A 27 -8.22 -7.06 -2.78
N ASP A 28 -9.42 -7.58 -3.02
CA ASP A 28 -10.70 -7.01 -2.60
C ASP A 28 -11.50 -8.07 -1.84
N ASN A 29 -12.27 -7.64 -0.84
CA ASN A 29 -13.23 -8.46 -0.08
C ASN A 29 -12.66 -9.79 0.43
N MET A 30 -11.72 -9.70 1.36
CA MET A 30 -10.88 -10.81 1.79
C MET A 30 -10.87 -11.01 3.30
N TYR A 31 -10.76 -12.27 3.71
CA TYR A 31 -10.68 -12.67 5.11
C TYR A 31 -9.32 -13.28 5.41
N LEU A 32 -8.50 -12.55 6.15
CA LEU A 32 -7.11 -12.90 6.50
C LEU A 32 -6.85 -12.78 8.00
N CYS A 33 -7.89 -12.95 8.81
CA CYS A 33 -7.78 -12.91 10.27
C CYS A 33 -6.78 -13.96 10.77
N GLY A 34 -5.87 -13.55 11.65
CA GLY A 34 -4.85 -14.42 12.24
C GLY A 34 -3.76 -14.92 11.26
N SER A 35 -3.81 -14.51 9.99
CA SER A 35 -2.82 -14.88 8.98
C SER A 35 -1.42 -14.38 9.33
N GLN A 36 -0.41 -15.05 8.79
CA GLN A 36 1.01 -14.67 8.96
C GLN A 36 1.63 -14.34 7.61
N PHE A 37 2.31 -13.21 7.55
CA PHE A 37 3.06 -12.74 6.39
C PHE A 37 4.51 -12.59 6.82
N THR A 38 5.39 -13.47 6.36
CA THR A 38 6.79 -13.51 6.79
C THR A 38 7.71 -13.41 5.59
N ARG A 39 8.60 -12.40 5.57
CA ARG A 39 9.61 -12.17 4.52
C ARG A 39 9.01 -12.07 3.11
N VAL A 40 7.90 -11.35 2.98
CA VAL A 40 7.21 -11.12 1.69
C VAL A 40 7.32 -9.65 1.28
N SER A 41 7.21 -9.39 -0.03
CA SER A 41 7.05 -8.04 -0.57
C SER A 41 5.59 -7.78 -0.91
N LEU A 42 5.01 -6.77 -0.27
CA LEU A 42 3.70 -6.20 -0.55
C LEU A 42 3.83 -4.78 -1.12
N LYS A 43 4.98 -4.47 -1.73
CA LYS A 43 5.26 -3.16 -2.34
C LYS A 43 4.16 -2.78 -3.32
N ASN A 44 3.67 -1.54 -3.24
CA ASN A 44 2.64 -0.95 -4.11
C ASN A 44 1.31 -1.72 -4.16
N SER A 45 1.09 -2.67 -3.25
CA SER A 45 -0.15 -3.45 -3.21
C SER A 45 -1.34 -2.61 -2.73
N ARG A 46 -2.54 -3.05 -3.08
CA ARG A 46 -3.81 -2.47 -2.64
C ARG A 46 -4.67 -3.54 -2.00
N PHE A 47 -5.14 -3.24 -0.80
CA PHE A 47 -6.11 -4.03 -0.05
C PHE A 47 -7.35 -3.18 0.21
N GLU A 48 -8.48 -3.62 -0.30
CA GLU A 48 -9.79 -2.97 -0.14
C GLU A 48 -10.75 -3.96 0.51
N ASP A 49 -11.58 -3.48 1.44
CA ASP A 49 -12.55 -4.28 2.19
C ASP A 49 -11.92 -5.54 2.82
N ALA A 50 -10.81 -5.34 3.54
CA ALA A 50 -9.96 -6.43 4.04
C ALA A 50 -10.05 -6.66 5.56
N HIS A 51 -10.19 -7.93 5.95
CA HIS A 51 -10.24 -8.33 7.36
C HIS A 51 -8.91 -8.96 7.80
N PHE A 52 -8.12 -8.22 8.59
CA PHE A 52 -6.80 -8.65 9.08
C PHE A 52 -6.74 -8.84 10.60
N MET A 53 -7.88 -8.97 11.28
CA MET A 53 -7.92 -9.04 12.75
C MET A 53 -6.91 -10.07 13.30
N GLY A 54 -5.99 -9.63 14.16
CA GLY A 54 -4.94 -10.47 14.75
C GLY A 54 -3.86 -10.98 13.79
N ALA A 55 -3.80 -10.49 12.55
CA ALA A 55 -2.78 -10.87 11.59
C ALA A 55 -1.38 -10.40 12.02
N ARG A 56 -0.34 -11.10 11.56
CA ARG A 56 1.06 -10.80 11.85
C ARG A 56 1.84 -10.56 10.57
N PHE A 57 2.62 -9.48 10.55
CA PHE A 57 3.53 -9.13 9.47
C PHE A 57 4.95 -9.06 10.05
N GLU A 58 5.84 -9.90 9.54
CA GLU A 58 7.23 -10.04 10.00
C GLU A 58 8.18 -9.94 8.80
N ASP A 59 9.16 -9.05 8.86
CA ASP A 59 10.14 -8.83 7.78
C ASP A 59 9.48 -8.48 6.43
N VAL A 60 8.40 -7.70 6.44
CA VAL A 60 7.60 -7.40 5.24
C VAL A 60 7.95 -6.04 4.66
N ASN A 61 8.15 -5.97 3.34
CA ASN A 61 8.24 -4.71 2.63
C ASN A 61 6.85 -4.25 2.18
N MET A 62 6.31 -3.21 2.81
CA MET A 62 4.98 -2.64 2.52
C MET A 62 5.08 -1.27 1.83
N THR A 63 6.23 -0.93 1.25
CA THR A 63 6.47 0.40 0.66
C THR A 63 5.37 0.76 -0.34
N GLY A 64 4.71 1.90 -0.15
CA GLY A 64 3.66 2.41 -1.02
C GLY A 64 2.32 1.65 -0.96
N MET A 65 2.18 0.67 -0.06
CA MET A 65 0.94 -0.10 0.09
C MET A 65 -0.25 0.79 0.48
N GLN A 66 -1.41 0.48 -0.09
CA GLN A 66 -2.67 1.18 0.19
C GLN A 66 -3.64 0.21 0.85
N VAL A 67 -4.20 0.61 1.99
CA VAL A 67 -5.23 -0.13 2.72
C VAL A 67 -6.45 0.75 2.89
N GLU A 68 -7.59 0.28 2.40
CA GLU A 68 -8.86 1.00 2.46
C GLU A 68 -9.94 0.09 3.06
N ASN A 69 -10.81 0.67 3.89
CA ASN A 69 -11.95 -0.03 4.52
C ASN A 69 -11.56 -1.33 5.24
N ALA A 70 -10.43 -1.34 5.94
CA ALA A 70 -9.91 -2.56 6.56
C ALA A 70 -10.18 -2.66 8.06
N ASN A 71 -10.30 -3.89 8.56
CA ASN A 71 -10.21 -4.15 9.99
C ASN A 71 -8.80 -4.65 10.34
N LEU A 72 -8.01 -3.77 10.97
CA LEU A 72 -6.64 -4.03 11.43
C LEU A 72 -6.57 -4.20 12.96
N THR A 73 -7.69 -4.57 13.60
CA THR A 73 -7.73 -4.77 15.06
C THR A 73 -6.71 -5.83 15.48
N ASP A 74 -5.94 -5.54 16.53
CA ASP A 74 -4.91 -6.42 17.09
C ASP A 74 -3.84 -6.92 16.08
N VAL A 75 -3.68 -6.23 14.94
CA VAL A 75 -2.60 -6.53 13.98
C VAL A 75 -1.25 -6.22 14.60
N ARG A 76 -0.26 -7.09 14.33
CA ARG A 76 1.12 -6.89 14.76
C ARG A 76 2.05 -6.74 13.56
N PHE A 77 2.89 -5.72 13.65
CA PHE A 77 3.95 -5.44 12.70
C PHE A 77 5.30 -5.59 13.40
N HIS A 78 6.18 -6.43 12.86
CA HIS A 78 7.54 -6.62 13.35
C HIS A 78 8.53 -6.49 12.20
N ASN A 79 9.50 -5.60 12.34
CA ASN A 79 10.53 -5.36 11.33
C ASN A 79 9.97 -5.14 9.91
N VAL A 80 8.99 -4.25 9.76
CA VAL A 80 8.36 -3.95 8.47
C VAL A 80 8.77 -2.59 7.94
N ASN A 81 8.78 -2.44 6.60
CA ASN A 81 8.94 -1.14 5.97
C ASN A 81 7.58 -0.58 5.53
N MET A 82 7.08 0.43 6.25
CA MET A 82 5.81 1.12 5.94
C MET A 82 5.99 2.45 5.20
N SER A 83 7.13 2.69 4.54
CA SER A 83 7.38 3.94 3.83
C SER A 83 6.32 4.22 2.78
N GLY A 84 5.61 5.35 2.90
CA GLY A 84 4.55 5.73 1.96
C GLY A 84 3.27 4.89 2.05
N VAL A 85 3.11 4.06 3.09
CA VAL A 85 1.85 3.35 3.36
C VAL A 85 0.75 4.37 3.63
N LYS A 86 -0.45 4.12 3.09
CA LYS A 86 -1.66 4.83 3.50
C LYS A 86 -2.71 3.85 3.96
N ILE A 87 -3.29 4.16 5.11
CA ILE A 87 -4.39 3.41 5.71
C ILE A 87 -5.54 4.40 5.88
N SER A 88 -6.67 4.13 5.22
CA SER A 88 -7.87 4.98 5.22
C SER A 88 -9.09 4.15 5.60
N TYR A 89 -10.04 4.77 6.31
CA TYR A 89 -11.30 4.14 6.72
C TYR A 89 -11.13 2.80 7.46
N ALA A 90 -10.03 2.64 8.20
CA ALA A 90 -9.71 1.39 8.89
C ALA A 90 -10.02 1.44 10.38
N ASN A 91 -10.37 0.29 10.94
CA ASN A 91 -10.35 0.09 12.39
C ASN A 91 -8.93 -0.29 12.85
N LEU A 92 -8.30 0.58 13.64
CA LEU A 92 -6.95 0.39 14.21
C LEU A 92 -6.99 0.09 15.71
N ALA A 93 -8.13 -0.32 16.28
CA ALA A 93 -8.24 -0.61 17.70
C ALA A 93 -7.22 -1.67 18.14
N GLY A 94 -6.51 -1.42 19.23
CA GLY A 94 -5.47 -2.34 19.74
C GLY A 94 -4.18 -2.40 18.90
N LEU A 95 -4.06 -1.63 17.81
CA LEU A 95 -2.82 -1.55 17.06
C LEU A 95 -1.71 -0.88 17.90
N GLU A 96 -0.59 -1.57 18.04
CA GLU A 96 0.63 -1.03 18.63
C GLU A 96 1.66 -0.72 17.53
N ILE A 97 2.25 0.48 17.60
CA ILE A 97 3.35 0.91 16.74
C ILE A 97 4.53 1.23 17.65
N ALA A 98 5.50 0.31 17.72
CA ALA A 98 6.68 0.40 18.57
C ALA A 98 7.95 0.11 17.76
N ASP A 99 9.07 0.70 18.17
CA ASP A 99 10.41 0.46 17.59
C ASP A 99 10.50 0.66 16.06
N VAL A 100 9.76 1.63 15.52
CA VAL A 100 9.77 1.99 14.09
C VAL A 100 10.32 3.39 13.84
N ASN A 101 10.77 3.65 12.61
CA ASN A 101 11.01 5.02 12.14
C ASN A 101 9.68 5.74 11.90
N LEU A 102 9.40 6.79 12.69
CA LEU A 102 8.17 7.59 12.62
C LEU A 102 8.31 8.84 11.73
N GLU A 103 9.46 9.07 11.09
CA GLU A 103 9.70 10.24 10.25
C GLU A 103 8.66 10.34 9.13
N GLY A 104 8.00 11.50 9.04
CA GLY A 104 6.96 11.76 8.04
C GLY A 104 5.61 11.05 8.28
N MET A 105 5.49 10.18 9.29
CA MET A 105 4.24 9.52 9.65
C MET A 105 3.20 10.57 10.10
N LYS A 106 1.95 10.42 9.64
CA LYS A 106 0.86 11.34 9.97
C LYS A 106 -0.35 10.61 10.53
N ILE A 107 -0.97 11.20 11.55
CA ILE A 107 -2.31 10.84 12.04
C ILE A 107 -3.22 12.04 11.79
N ASN A 108 -4.28 11.86 10.99
CA ASN A 108 -5.18 12.93 10.56
C ASN A 108 -4.45 14.16 10.00
N GLY A 109 -3.39 13.92 9.23
CA GLY A 109 -2.56 14.96 8.61
C GLY A 109 -1.51 15.59 9.54
N ILE A 110 -1.50 15.28 10.83
CA ILE A 110 -0.56 15.81 11.82
C ILE A 110 0.63 14.87 11.94
N LEU A 111 1.85 15.40 11.91
CA LEU A 111 3.06 14.60 12.08
C LEU A 111 3.10 13.95 13.47
N VAL A 112 3.36 12.65 13.52
CA VAL A 112 3.48 11.92 14.80
C VAL A 112 4.66 12.44 15.62
N THR A 113 5.75 12.85 14.97
CA THR A 113 6.88 13.51 15.65
C THR A 113 6.46 14.76 16.40
N ASP A 114 5.56 15.56 15.83
CA ASP A 114 5.05 16.79 16.46
C ASP A 114 4.13 16.47 17.63
N LEU A 115 3.29 15.43 17.50
CA LEU A 115 2.44 14.94 18.59
C LEU A 115 3.27 14.45 19.78
N LEU A 116 4.33 13.69 19.52
CA LEU A 116 5.24 13.17 20.56
C LEU A 116 6.04 14.28 21.23
N ALA A 117 6.58 15.22 20.45
CA ALA A 117 7.29 16.38 20.99
C ALA A 117 6.37 17.21 21.90
N LYS A 118 5.10 17.38 21.52
CA LYS A 118 4.11 18.09 22.33
C LYS A 118 3.77 17.36 23.64
N TRP A 119 3.72 16.03 23.64
CA TRP A 119 3.49 15.24 24.86
C TRP A 119 4.68 15.31 25.83
N GLN A 120 5.90 15.28 25.31
CA GLN A 120 7.13 15.29 26.12
C GLN A 120 7.48 16.67 26.70
N GLY A 121 6.99 17.74 26.07
CA GLY A 121 7.21 19.12 26.51
C GLY A 121 6.20 19.63 27.55
N ASN A 122 5.37 18.75 28.12
CA ASN A 122 4.28 19.06 29.05
C ASN A 122 4.40 18.22 30.33
#